data_AF-A0A7C4VH11-F1
#
_entry.id   AF-A0A7C4VH11-F1
#
_cell.length_a   1.000
_cell.length_b   1.000
_cell.length_c   1.000
_cell.angle_alpha   90.00
_cell.angle_beta   90.00
_cell.angle_gamma   90.00
#
_symmetry.space_group_name_H-M   'P 1'
#
loop_
_entity.id
_entity.type
_entity.pdbx_description
1 polymer ?
#
loop_
_entity_poly.entity_id
_entity_poly.type
_entity_poly.pdbx_seq_one_letter_code
_entity_poly.pdbx_strand_id
1 'polypeptide(L)'
;MKYSVDDAGWGHVVLGCIIAMACEDFDAPPFVGEIGVEYFQDPLFLRKEYLEKAYEIVKAGIDYYRIGKGDMIICCSGYVLSFAVEKLREEGYSVVVESHAERKAHKFAEEAFMKKLKEIGAPVDKLLPEDSNRNRAKNFYTLLNWARADKSREKFLKTGWSFFHPERKKFKEFW
;
A
#
# COMPACT_ATOMS: atom_id res chain seq x y z
N MET A 1 -20.51 12.58 5.13
CA MET A 1 -19.11 13.06 5.04
C MET A 1 -18.36 12.25 4.01
N LYS A 2 -17.23 12.75 3.54
CA LYS A 2 -16.34 12.08 2.58
C LYS A 2 -15.02 11.70 3.25
N TYR A 3 -14.58 10.48 2.99
CA TYR A 3 -13.32 9.95 3.48
C TYR A 3 -12.55 9.34 2.31
N SER A 4 -11.28 9.66 2.18
CA SER A 4 -10.39 9.03 1.20
C SER A 4 -9.62 7.88 1.84
N VAL A 5 -9.35 6.84 1.07
CA VAL A 5 -8.48 5.71 1.41
C VAL A 5 -7.47 5.51 0.29
N ASP A 6 -6.20 5.47 0.63
CA ASP A 6 -5.11 5.28 -0.32
C ASP A 6 -4.04 4.34 0.24
N ASP A 7 -3.19 3.83 -0.65
CA ASP A 7 -2.07 2.97 -0.34
C ASP A 7 -0.75 3.53 -0.85
N ALA A 8 0.33 3.26 -0.13
CA ALA A 8 1.69 3.59 -0.56
C ALA A 8 2.61 2.39 -0.33
N GLY A 9 3.59 2.25 -1.20
CA GLY A 9 4.57 1.17 -1.12
C GLY A 9 4.16 -0.13 -1.80
N TRP A 10 2.92 -0.32 -2.27
CA TRP A 10 2.51 -1.54 -2.99
C TRP A 10 3.49 -1.89 -4.13
N GLY A 11 3.83 -0.93 -4.99
CA GLY A 11 4.77 -1.10 -6.12
C GLY A 11 6.26 -1.07 -5.77
N HIS A 12 6.63 -0.87 -4.50
CA HIS A 12 8.03 -0.83 -4.05
C HIS A 12 8.47 -2.22 -3.56
N VAL A 13 9.68 -2.62 -3.96
CA VAL A 13 10.25 -3.95 -3.62
C VAL A 13 10.71 -4.08 -2.16
N VAL A 14 10.80 -2.96 -1.45
CA VAL A 14 11.27 -2.85 -0.07
C VAL A 14 10.14 -2.39 0.84
N LEU A 15 10.11 -2.91 2.07
CA LEU A 15 9.07 -2.77 3.09
C LEU A 15 7.74 -3.39 2.68
N GLY A 16 6.71 -3.21 3.51
CA GLY A 16 5.35 -3.63 3.23
C GLY A 16 4.56 -2.59 2.45
N CYS A 17 3.35 -2.30 2.91
CA CYS A 17 2.47 -1.31 2.29
C CYS A 17 1.76 -0.51 3.38
N ILE A 18 1.71 0.81 3.23
CA ILE A 18 1.00 1.71 4.12
C ILE A 18 -0.39 1.93 3.56
N ILE A 19 -1.41 1.86 4.41
CA ILE A 19 -2.78 2.26 4.09
C ILE A 19 -3.12 3.48 4.94
N ALA A 20 -3.59 4.55 4.31
CA ALA A 20 -4.04 5.75 5.01
C ALA A 20 -5.52 6.01 4.73
N MET A 21 -6.19 6.58 5.73
CA MET A 21 -7.56 7.08 5.61
C MET A 21 -7.62 8.50 6.17
N ALA A 22 -8.32 9.40 5.48
CA ALA A 22 -8.44 10.79 5.88
C ALA A 22 -9.85 11.34 5.63
N CYS A 23 -10.28 12.28 6.48
CA CYS A 23 -11.50 13.04 6.23
C CYS A 23 -11.25 14.14 5.19
N GLU A 24 -12.04 14.15 4.13
CA GLU A 24 -11.93 15.14 3.05
C GLU A 24 -12.57 16.48 3.44
N ASP A 25 -13.65 16.46 4.21
CA ASP A 25 -14.50 17.63 4.45
C ASP A 25 -13.93 18.62 5.50
N PHE A 26 -13.08 18.16 6.43
CA PHE A 26 -12.41 19.01 7.42
C PHE A 26 -11.02 18.49 7.78
N ASP A 27 -10.26 19.28 8.53
CA ASP A 27 -8.93 18.88 8.99
C ASP A 27 -9.05 18.03 10.26
N ALA A 28 -8.68 16.77 10.15
CA ALA A 28 -8.69 15.79 11.23
C ALA A 28 -7.42 14.93 11.12
N PRO A 29 -6.85 14.45 12.23
CA PRO A 29 -5.68 13.58 12.16
C PRO A 29 -5.98 12.34 11.31
N PRO A 30 -5.07 11.95 10.38
CA PRO A 30 -5.26 10.78 9.54
C PRO A 30 -5.22 9.50 10.37
N PHE A 31 -5.91 8.47 9.89
CA PHE A 31 -5.64 7.11 10.32
C PHE A 31 -4.61 6.48 9.37
N VAL A 32 -3.57 5.86 9.92
CA VAL A 32 -2.50 5.22 9.14
C VAL A 32 -2.21 3.85 9.72
N GLY A 33 -2.21 2.82 8.88
CA GLY A 33 -1.80 1.46 9.24
C GLY A 33 -0.80 0.88 8.25
N GLU A 34 -0.14 -0.22 8.63
CA GLU A 34 0.88 -0.89 7.84
C GLU A 34 0.53 -2.36 7.67
N ILE A 35 0.56 -2.82 6.41
CA ILE A 35 0.70 -4.23 6.07
C ILE A 35 2.19 -4.52 6.13
N GLY A 36 2.63 -5.35 7.08
CA GLY A 36 4.05 -5.66 7.26
C GLY A 36 4.66 -6.36 6.05
N VAL A 37 5.99 -6.27 5.90
CA VAL A 37 6.72 -6.86 4.77
C VAL A 37 6.56 -8.39 4.71
N GLU A 38 6.36 -9.03 5.86
CA GLU A 38 6.13 -10.47 5.99
C GLU A 38 4.92 -10.94 5.18
N TYR A 39 3.87 -10.12 5.03
CA TYR A 39 2.70 -10.44 4.21
C TYR A 39 3.01 -10.45 2.70
N PHE A 40 4.14 -9.87 2.31
CA PHE A 40 4.68 -9.87 0.95
C PHE A 40 5.82 -10.89 0.77
N GLN A 41 6.02 -11.74 1.76
CA GLN A 41 6.96 -12.85 1.75
C GLN A 41 6.18 -14.16 1.85
N ASP A 42 6.78 -15.25 1.39
CA ASP A 42 6.15 -16.56 1.52
C ASP A 42 6.17 -17.04 2.98
N PRO A 43 5.15 -17.80 3.41
CA PRO A 43 4.02 -18.30 2.61
C PRO A 43 2.80 -17.37 2.59
N LEU A 44 2.82 -16.25 3.31
CA LEU A 44 1.68 -15.33 3.47
C LEU A 44 1.27 -14.70 2.12
N PHE A 45 2.26 -14.33 1.31
CA PHE A 45 2.02 -13.74 0.00
C PHE A 45 1.29 -14.68 -0.95
N LEU A 46 1.65 -15.96 -0.97
CA LEU A 46 0.98 -16.98 -1.79
C LEU A 46 -0.49 -17.14 -1.43
N ARG A 47 -0.83 -16.98 -0.15
CA ARG A 47 -2.21 -17.03 0.34
C ARG A 47 -2.95 -15.70 0.17
N LYS A 48 -2.28 -14.67 -0.37
CA LYS A 48 -2.81 -13.31 -0.55
C LYS A 48 -3.30 -12.67 0.75
N GLU A 49 -2.73 -13.04 1.90
CA GLU A 49 -3.15 -12.52 3.23
C GLU A 49 -2.95 -11.00 3.38
N TYR A 50 -2.11 -10.39 2.53
CA TYR A 50 -2.00 -8.92 2.47
C TYR A 50 -3.31 -8.23 2.08
N LEU A 51 -4.20 -8.89 1.32
CA LEU A 51 -5.51 -8.34 0.95
C LEU A 51 -6.46 -8.29 2.15
N GLU A 52 -6.49 -9.36 2.94
CA GLU A 52 -7.25 -9.39 4.20
C GLU A 52 -6.69 -8.37 5.18
N LYS A 53 -5.35 -8.28 5.27
CA LYS A 53 -4.70 -7.30 6.13
C LYS A 53 -5.02 -5.85 5.74
N ALA A 54 -5.09 -5.56 4.43
CA ALA A 54 -5.52 -4.25 3.95
C ALA A 54 -6.94 -3.93 4.42
N TYR A 55 -7.87 -4.89 4.29
CA TYR A 55 -9.25 -4.74 4.77
C TYR A 55 -9.33 -4.51 6.29
N GLU A 56 -8.58 -5.26 7.10
CA GLU A 56 -8.51 -5.04 8.55
C GLU A 56 -8.11 -3.60 8.90
N ILE A 57 -7.09 -3.07 8.21
CA ILE A 57 -6.60 -1.70 8.43
C ILE A 57 -7.68 -0.68 8.01
N VAL A 58 -8.33 -0.88 6.87
CA VAL A 58 -9.42 0.00 6.42
C VAL A 58 -10.60 -0.01 7.40
N LYS A 59 -10.97 -1.18 7.94
CA LYS A 59 -12.01 -1.30 8.97
C LYS A 59 -11.63 -0.56 10.25
N ALA A 60 -10.39 -0.67 10.70
CA ALA A 60 -9.91 0.10 11.84
C ALA A 60 -9.99 1.63 11.61
N GLY A 61 -9.74 2.09 10.37
CA GLY A 61 -9.93 3.50 9.98
C GLY A 61 -11.41 3.93 10.01
N ILE A 62 -12.32 3.07 9.54
CA ILE A 62 -13.77 3.28 9.64
C ILE A 62 -14.20 3.44 11.09
N ASP A 63 -13.71 2.57 11.97
CA ASP A 63 -14.03 2.61 13.40
C ASP A 63 -13.44 3.85 14.08
N TYR A 64 -12.21 4.22 13.72
CA TYR A 64 -11.54 5.44 14.20
C TYR A 64 -12.35 6.71 13.91
N TYR A 65 -12.87 6.84 12.68
CA TYR A 65 -13.70 7.99 12.28
C TYR A 65 -15.20 7.82 12.58
N ARG A 66 -15.62 6.63 13.04
CA ARG A 66 -17.04 6.26 13.22
C ARG A 66 -17.86 6.44 11.94
N ILE A 67 -17.30 6.04 10.80
CA ILE A 67 -17.91 6.19 9.47
C ILE A 67 -19.20 5.36 9.40
N GLY A 68 -20.32 6.04 9.10
CA GLY A 68 -21.61 5.42 8.91
C GLY A 68 -21.83 4.94 7.46
N LYS A 69 -22.89 4.15 7.24
CA LYS A 69 -23.24 3.65 5.89
C LYS A 69 -23.66 4.76 4.91
N GLY A 70 -24.10 5.90 5.44
CA GLY A 70 -24.44 7.08 4.64
C GLY A 70 -23.25 7.98 4.29
N ASP A 71 -22.07 7.72 4.86
CA ASP A 71 -20.84 8.42 4.49
C ASP A 71 -20.22 7.79 3.24
N MET A 72 -19.51 8.61 2.47
CA MET A 72 -18.85 8.20 1.23
C MET A 72 -17.39 7.87 1.50
N ILE A 73 -16.99 6.65 1.15
CA ILE A 73 -15.60 6.19 1.16
C ILE A 73 -15.09 6.21 -0.28
N ILE A 74 -14.08 7.03 -0.56
CA ILE A 74 -13.42 7.13 -1.86
C ILE A 74 -12.12 6.35 -1.75
N CYS A 75 -12.05 5.19 -2.40
CA CYS A 75 -10.93 4.28 -2.31
C CYS A 75 -10.10 4.32 -3.59
N CYS A 76 -8.77 4.37 -3.46
CA CYS A 76 -7.85 4.23 -4.58
C CYS A 76 -8.06 2.88 -5.31
N SER A 77 -7.77 2.85 -6.61
CA SER A 77 -7.90 1.66 -7.45
C SER A 77 -6.75 0.65 -7.28
N GLY A 78 -5.87 0.83 -6.29
CA GLY A 78 -4.74 -0.06 -6.02
C GLY A 78 -5.20 -1.49 -5.74
N TYR A 79 -4.51 -2.49 -6.33
CA TYR A 79 -4.90 -3.90 -6.19
C TYR A 79 -4.93 -4.36 -4.73
N VAL A 80 -4.04 -3.81 -3.89
CA VAL A 80 -3.99 -4.12 -2.45
C VAL A 80 -5.29 -3.77 -1.72
N LEU A 81 -6.05 -2.80 -2.22
CA LEU A 81 -7.33 -2.36 -1.66
C LEU A 81 -8.55 -3.07 -2.27
N SER A 82 -8.36 -3.91 -3.29
CA SER A 82 -9.46 -4.54 -4.05
C SER A 82 -10.40 -5.35 -3.15
N PHE A 83 -9.85 -6.19 -2.27
CA PHE A 83 -10.62 -6.98 -1.32
C PHE A 83 -11.34 -6.11 -0.29
N ALA A 84 -10.71 -5.03 0.18
CA ALA A 84 -11.35 -4.09 1.10
C ALA A 84 -12.57 -3.42 0.46
N VAL A 85 -12.45 -2.98 -0.79
CA VAL A 85 -13.57 -2.39 -1.55
C VAL A 85 -14.73 -3.38 -1.68
N GLU A 86 -14.45 -4.63 -2.04
CA GLU A 86 -15.45 -5.69 -2.15
C GLU A 86 -16.18 -5.89 -0.81
N LYS A 87 -15.43 -6.14 0.27
CA LYS A 87 -16.00 -6.38 1.61
C LYS A 87 -16.83 -5.21 2.12
N LEU A 88 -16.35 -3.98 1.96
CA LEU A 88 -17.10 -2.82 2.42
C LEU A 88 -18.42 -2.64 1.67
N ARG A 89 -18.45 -2.95 0.36
CA ARG A 89 -19.69 -2.94 -0.42
C ARG A 89 -20.65 -4.04 0.00
N GLU A 90 -20.16 -5.26 0.26
CA GLU A 90 -20.96 -6.36 0.83
C GLU A 90 -21.60 -5.97 2.17
N GLU A 91 -20.87 -5.23 3.00
CA GLU A 91 -21.36 -4.71 4.27
C GLU A 91 -22.31 -3.50 4.11
N GLY A 92 -22.52 -2.98 2.90
CA GLY A 92 -23.43 -1.87 2.61
C GLY A 92 -22.85 -0.47 2.81
N TYR A 93 -21.52 -0.31 2.87
CA TYR A 93 -20.91 1.03 2.82
C TYR A 93 -20.99 1.63 1.41
N SER A 94 -21.10 2.96 1.33
CA SER A 94 -21.01 3.69 0.06
C SER A 94 -19.54 3.84 -0.36
N VAL A 95 -19.08 2.96 -1.25
CA VAL A 95 -17.68 2.95 -1.73
C VAL A 95 -17.57 3.32 -3.20
N VAL A 96 -16.90 4.44 -3.46
CA VAL A 96 -16.50 4.92 -4.79
C VAL A 96 -15.04 4.52 -5.02
N VAL A 97 -14.72 3.98 -6.20
CA VAL A 97 -13.34 3.63 -6.57
C VAL A 97 -12.84 4.62 -7.60
N GLU A 98 -11.87 5.43 -7.23
CA GLU A 98 -11.25 6.43 -8.10
C GLU A 98 -9.78 6.58 -7.74
N SER A 99 -8.93 6.78 -8.74
CA SER A 99 -7.50 7.09 -8.53
C SER A 99 -7.32 8.60 -8.54
N HIS A 100 -7.01 9.20 -7.39
CA HIS A 100 -6.80 10.65 -7.28
C HIS A 100 -5.65 10.98 -6.32
N ALA A 101 -4.49 11.34 -6.90
CA ALA A 101 -3.29 11.73 -6.14
C ALA A 101 -3.48 13.04 -5.34
N GLU A 102 -4.51 13.82 -5.64
CA GLU A 102 -4.86 15.05 -4.93
C GLU A 102 -5.59 14.83 -3.59
N ARG A 103 -5.97 13.59 -3.26
CA ARG A 103 -6.69 13.27 -2.01
C ARG A 103 -5.78 13.32 -0.80
N LYS A 104 -6.36 13.63 0.37
CA LYS A 104 -5.59 13.74 1.62
C LYS A 104 -4.92 12.41 1.98
N ALA A 105 -5.63 11.28 1.84
CA ALA A 105 -5.08 9.96 2.14
C ALA A 105 -3.82 9.64 1.33
N HIS A 106 -3.77 10.01 0.04
CA HIS A 106 -2.60 9.81 -0.81
C HIS A 106 -1.34 10.45 -0.20
N LYS A 107 -1.44 11.73 0.15
CA LYS A 107 -0.35 12.47 0.79
C LYS A 107 0.12 11.79 2.08
N PHE A 108 -0.82 11.39 2.95
CA PHE A 108 -0.46 10.75 4.22
C PHE A 108 0.16 9.37 4.05
N ALA A 109 -0.31 8.56 3.09
CA ALA A 109 0.27 7.25 2.78
C ALA A 109 1.71 7.41 2.26
N GLU A 110 1.92 8.30 1.28
CA GLU A 110 3.25 8.56 0.70
C GLU A 110 4.24 9.13 1.71
N GLU A 111 3.83 10.12 2.52
CA GLU A 111 4.69 10.68 3.57
C GLU A 111 5.08 9.63 4.62
N ALA A 112 4.14 8.80 5.06
CA ALA A 112 4.40 7.73 6.01
C ALA A 112 5.32 6.66 5.41
N PHE A 113 5.12 6.27 4.16
CA PHE A 113 5.97 5.30 3.48
C PHE A 113 7.41 5.81 3.30
N MET A 114 7.58 7.06 2.84
CA MET A 114 8.89 7.69 2.68
C MET A 114 9.62 7.85 4.00
N LYS A 115 8.90 8.17 5.09
CA LYS A 115 9.46 8.19 6.44
C LYS A 115 10.00 6.81 6.83
N LYS A 116 9.25 5.74 6.58
CA LYS A 116 9.66 4.36 6.92
C LYS A 116 10.88 3.91 6.11
N LEU A 117 10.93 4.24 4.81
CA LEU A 117 12.12 4.01 3.99
C LEU A 117 13.35 4.73 4.57
N LYS A 118 13.19 5.98 5.01
CA LYS A 118 14.27 6.75 5.63
C LYS A 118 14.73 6.12 6.96
N GLU A 119 13.80 5.64 7.79
CA GLU A 119 14.09 5.00 9.08
C GLU A 119 14.93 3.73 8.94
N ILE A 120 14.73 2.94 7.88
CA ILE A 120 15.56 1.76 7.60
C ILE A 120 16.87 2.08 6.88
N GLY A 121 17.12 3.36 6.57
CA GLY A 121 18.33 3.82 5.87
C GLY A 121 18.31 3.62 4.35
N ALA A 122 17.13 3.51 3.75
CA ALA A 122 16.99 3.45 2.29
C ALA A 122 17.30 4.81 1.64
N PRO A 123 17.79 4.82 0.38
CA PRO A 123 18.25 6.02 -0.30
C PRO A 123 17.07 6.82 -0.89
N VAL A 124 16.23 7.38 -0.02
CA VAL A 124 15.02 8.13 -0.39
C VAL A 124 15.33 9.31 -1.31
N ASP A 125 16.50 9.95 -1.13
CA ASP A 125 17.02 11.04 -1.96
C ASP A 125 17.31 10.64 -3.42
N LYS A 126 17.42 9.34 -3.70
CA LYS A 126 17.67 8.79 -5.05
C LYS A 126 16.41 8.33 -5.76
N LEU A 127 15.25 8.37 -5.09
CA LEU A 127 13.98 7.98 -5.69
C LEU A 127 13.47 9.08 -6.61
N LEU A 128 12.95 8.67 -7.76
CA LEU A 128 12.37 9.54 -8.78
C LEU A 128 10.85 9.66 -8.58
N PRO A 129 10.22 10.75 -9.04
CA PRO A 129 8.77 10.87 -9.06
C PRO A 129 8.10 9.70 -9.80
N GLU A 130 7.02 9.14 -9.25
CA GLU A 130 6.33 7.97 -9.82
C GLU A 130 5.33 8.30 -10.94
N ASP A 131 5.67 9.30 -11.76
CA ASP A 131 4.89 9.81 -12.89
C ASP A 131 4.96 8.93 -14.15
N SER A 132 5.86 7.96 -14.17
CA SER A 132 6.12 7.10 -15.32
C SER A 132 6.58 5.71 -14.93
N ASN A 133 6.24 4.71 -15.75
CA ASN A 133 6.69 3.34 -15.56
C ASN A 133 8.23 3.23 -15.58
N ARG A 134 8.92 4.12 -16.31
CA ARG A 134 10.38 4.18 -16.32
C ARG A 134 10.94 4.59 -14.97
N ASN A 135 10.35 5.59 -14.31
CA ASN A 135 10.80 6.03 -13.00
C ASN A 135 10.50 4.99 -11.92
N ARG A 136 9.31 4.37 -11.96
CA ARG A 136 8.97 3.24 -11.07
C ARG A 136 9.97 2.09 -11.21
N ALA A 137 10.33 1.70 -12.44
CA ALA A 137 11.34 0.67 -12.67
C ALA A 137 12.72 1.06 -12.12
N LYS A 138 13.13 2.33 -12.27
CA LYS A 138 14.40 2.82 -11.69
C LYS A 138 14.37 2.82 -10.16
N ASN A 139 13.25 3.22 -9.54
CA ASN A 139 13.05 3.18 -8.09
C ASN A 139 13.14 1.74 -7.58
N PHE A 140 12.48 0.80 -8.27
CA PHE A 140 12.56 -0.63 -7.97
C PHE A 140 14.02 -1.11 -7.91
N TYR A 141 14.82 -0.87 -8.96
CA TYR A 141 16.22 -1.30 -8.98
C TYR A 141 17.10 -0.55 -7.97
N THR A 142 16.81 0.72 -7.70
CA THR A 142 17.53 1.52 -6.70
C THR A 142 17.38 0.90 -5.32
N LEU A 143 16.14 0.57 -4.92
CA LEU A 143 15.86 -0.07 -3.64
C LEU A 143 16.36 -1.52 -3.58
N LEU A 144 16.21 -2.28 -4.66
CA LEU A 144 16.71 -3.65 -4.74
C LEU A 144 18.23 -3.71 -4.55
N ASN A 145 18.97 -2.83 -5.23
CA ASN A 145 20.43 -2.77 -5.11
C ASN A 145 20.87 -2.33 -3.73
N TRP A 146 20.16 -1.37 -3.12
CA TRP A 146 20.41 -0.97 -1.73
C TRP A 146 20.22 -2.12 -0.74
N ALA A 147 19.17 -2.92 -0.91
CA ALA A 147 18.89 -4.08 -0.07
C ALA A 147 19.93 -5.19 -0.27
N ARG A 148 20.32 -5.47 -1.52
CA ARG A 148 21.32 -6.51 -1.85
C ARG A 148 22.76 -6.16 -1.47
N ALA A 149 23.05 -4.87 -1.24
CA ALA A 149 24.38 -4.44 -0.82
C ALA A 149 24.76 -4.95 0.59
N ASP A 150 23.78 -5.40 1.39
CA ASP A 150 23.99 -5.85 2.76
C ASP A 150 22.93 -6.91 3.13
N LYS A 151 23.38 -8.13 3.43
CA LYS A 151 22.49 -9.26 3.75
C LYS A 151 21.50 -8.95 4.88
N SER A 152 21.86 -8.08 5.82
CA SER A 152 20.96 -7.70 6.92
C SER A 152 19.70 -6.95 6.47
N ARG A 153 19.70 -6.42 5.23
CA ARG A 153 18.60 -5.65 4.63
C ARG A 153 17.67 -6.49 3.76
N GLU A 154 18.06 -7.71 3.41
CA GLU A 154 17.22 -8.61 2.59
C GLU A 154 15.88 -8.92 3.27
N LYS A 155 15.83 -8.87 4.61
CA LYS A 155 14.59 -9.01 5.40
C LYS A 155 13.51 -7.97 5.05
N PHE A 156 13.89 -6.84 4.44
CA PHE A 156 12.95 -5.81 4.01
C PHE A 156 12.43 -6.05 2.60
N LEU A 157 12.86 -7.08 1.87
CA LEU A 157 12.41 -7.34 0.51
C LEU A 157 11.06 -8.07 0.48
N LYS A 158 10.22 -7.71 -0.50
CA LYS A 158 8.99 -8.42 -0.85
C LYS A 158 9.30 -9.67 -1.68
N THR A 159 9.89 -10.67 -1.03
CA THR A 159 10.44 -11.85 -1.72
C THR A 159 9.38 -12.76 -2.35
N GLY A 160 8.10 -12.63 -1.99
CA GLY A 160 7.03 -13.44 -2.58
C GLY A 160 6.74 -13.14 -4.06
N TRP A 161 7.20 -11.99 -4.57
CA TRP A 161 6.92 -11.53 -5.94
C TRP A 161 7.49 -12.47 -7.01
N SER A 162 6.82 -12.55 -8.16
CA SER A 162 7.24 -13.37 -9.31
C SER A 162 8.63 -13.00 -9.85
N PHE A 163 9.10 -11.78 -9.57
CA PHE A 163 10.47 -11.35 -9.85
C PHE A 163 11.52 -12.26 -9.18
N PHE A 164 11.28 -12.70 -7.94
CA PHE A 164 12.18 -13.59 -7.19
C PHE A 164 11.91 -15.08 -7.45
N HIS A 165 10.81 -15.38 -8.13
CA HIS A 165 10.31 -16.73 -8.39
C HIS A 165 9.99 -16.93 -9.87
N PRO A 166 10.99 -17.14 -10.74
CA PRO A 166 10.81 -17.27 -12.18
C PRO A 166 9.80 -18.35 -12.58
N GLU A 167 9.67 -19.41 -11.78
CA GLU A 167 8.69 -20.48 -11.93
C GLU A 167 7.24 -19.99 -11.85
N ARG A 168 7.00 -18.88 -11.12
CA ARG A 168 5.66 -18.27 -10.96
C ARG A 168 5.22 -17.45 -12.15
N LYS A 169 6.12 -17.07 -13.06
CA LYS A 169 5.78 -16.29 -14.28
C LYS A 169 4.80 -17.00 -15.22
N LYS A 170 4.60 -18.31 -15.04
CA LYS A 170 3.56 -19.08 -15.75
C LYS A 170 2.15 -18.79 -15.24
N PHE A 171 2.01 -18.20 -14.06
CA PHE A 171 0.74 -17.74 -13.49
C PHE A 171 0.66 -16.22 -13.70
N LYS A 172 -0.21 -15.77 -14.61
CA LYS A 172 -0.35 -14.36 -15.05
C LYS A 172 -0.85 -13.38 -13.96
N GLU A 173 -0.83 -13.77 -12.68
CA GLU A 173 -1.49 -13.04 -11.59
C GLU A 173 -0.56 -12.25 -10.68
N PHE A 174 0.76 -12.27 -10.90
CA PHE A 174 1.72 -11.65 -9.99
C PHE A 174 2.62 -10.67 -10.76
N TRP A 175 2.14 -9.43 -10.87
CA TRP A 175 2.91 -8.28 -11.33
C TRP A 175 3.94 -7.87 -10.28
#